data_AF-A0A962PCU3-F1
#
_entry.id   AF-A0A962PCU3-F1
#
_cell.length_a   1.000
_cell.length_b   1.000
_cell.length_c   1.000
_cell.angle_alpha   90.00
_cell.angle_beta   90.00
_cell.angle_gamma   90.00
#
_symmetry.space_group_name_H-M   'P 1'
#
loop_
_entity.id
_entity.type
_entity.pdbx_description
1 polymer ?
#
loop_
_entity_poly.entity_id
_entity_poly.type
_entity_poly.pdbx_seq_one_letter_code
_entity_poly.pdbx_strand_id
1 'polypeptide(L)'
;KQWDINTDIELVMGDKVFFNGFGLQSKLLGNLKLKQQKQRGMQAIGEIQLDKEAKYEAYGQRLNIRQGQILFAGSISQPALAIEAIKEVDGKIVGVRVDGRANLPNLTLFADTPMSQDEMLGYLLLGRPLYQDGQLAILNQSDTSNNDGALLASAALSLGVKGGQGLASGIGTALGVKDVTLNAEGSGDDAQFTVSGYLTPSLYLRYGVGVFTPVNKVTLRYKLTKNLYLEAVSSLESALDLFYNFKF
;
A
#
# COMPACT_ATOMS: atom_id res chain seq x y z
N LYS A 1 -18.40 -22.54 -42.07
CA LYS A 1 -17.48 -22.07 -43.12
C LYS A 1 -16.58 -21.01 -42.47
N GLN A 2 -15.32 -21.34 -42.16
CA GLN A 2 -14.41 -20.44 -41.44
C GLN A 2 -13.69 -19.59 -42.49
N TRP A 3 -13.96 -18.29 -42.52
CA TRP A 3 -13.41 -17.37 -43.52
C TRP A 3 -11.89 -17.28 -43.39
N ASP A 4 -11.17 -17.40 -44.51
CA ASP A 4 -9.72 -17.19 -44.61
C ASP A 4 -9.45 -15.69 -44.63
N ILE A 5 -9.24 -15.10 -43.45
CA ILE A 5 -8.88 -13.69 -43.32
C ILE A 5 -7.35 -13.59 -43.31
N ASN A 6 -6.78 -13.31 -44.48
CA ASN A 6 -5.39 -12.84 -44.60
C ASN A 6 -5.40 -11.32 -44.55
N THR A 7 -4.75 -10.76 -43.55
CA THR A 7 -4.68 -9.32 -43.34
C THR A 7 -3.22 -8.88 -43.37
N ASP A 8 -2.88 -7.87 -44.17
CA ASP A 8 -1.61 -7.16 -44.14
C ASP A 8 -1.93 -5.66 -44.00
N ILE A 9 -1.81 -5.15 -42.78
CA ILE A 9 -2.12 -3.75 -42.45
C ILE A 9 -0.82 -3.07 -42.02
N GLU A 10 -0.54 -1.92 -42.61
CA GLU A 10 0.50 -1.02 -42.13
C GLU A 10 -0.16 0.11 -41.33
N LEU A 11 0.15 0.16 -40.05
CA LEU A 11 -0.28 1.22 -39.15
C LEU A 11 0.87 2.21 -38.98
N VAL A 12 0.69 3.43 -39.52
CA VAL A 12 1.62 4.53 -39.30
C VAL A 12 1.03 5.44 -38.23
N MET A 13 1.70 5.56 -37.09
CA MET A 13 1.23 6.41 -36.00
C MET A 13 1.62 7.87 -36.28
N GLY A 14 0.62 8.66 -36.68
CA GLY A 14 0.76 10.10 -36.90
C GLY A 14 0.62 10.93 -35.62
N ASP A 15 0.51 12.25 -35.78
CA ASP A 15 0.61 13.17 -34.64
C ASP A 15 -0.54 13.15 -33.62
N LYS A 16 -1.63 12.45 -33.93
CA LYS A 16 -2.86 12.44 -33.13
C LYS A 16 -3.23 11.05 -32.60
N VAL A 17 -2.26 10.14 -32.51
CA VAL A 17 -2.45 8.82 -31.91
C VAL A 17 -2.09 8.89 -30.42
N PHE A 18 -3.09 8.74 -29.56
CA PHE A 18 -2.92 8.77 -28.11
C PHE A 18 -3.37 7.45 -27.50
N PHE A 19 -2.64 7.02 -26.49
CA PHE A 19 -2.97 5.88 -25.65
C PHE A 19 -3.26 6.36 -24.23
N ASN A 20 -4.39 5.90 -23.69
CA ASN A 20 -4.76 6.10 -22.30
C ASN A 20 -5.31 4.79 -21.75
N GLY A 21 -4.55 4.13 -20.88
CA GLY A 21 -4.93 2.85 -20.31
C GLY A 21 -3.88 2.31 -19.35
N PHE A 22 -4.33 1.52 -18.38
CA PHE A 22 -3.46 0.88 -17.38
C PHE A 22 -2.52 1.86 -16.66
N GLY A 23 -2.96 3.11 -16.46
CA GLY A 23 -2.15 4.17 -15.85
C GLY A 23 -1.22 4.91 -16.81
N LEU A 24 -0.99 4.41 -18.03
CA LEU A 24 -0.18 5.08 -19.04
C LEU A 24 -1.01 6.08 -19.84
N GLN A 25 -0.49 7.31 -19.96
CA GLN A 25 -0.95 8.34 -20.87
C GLN A 25 0.21 8.76 -21.78
N SER A 26 0.10 8.51 -23.07
CA SER A 26 1.17 8.79 -24.03
C SER A 26 0.63 9.07 -25.41
N LYS A 27 1.27 10.00 -26.14
CA LYS A 27 1.22 9.97 -27.60
C LYS A 27 2.06 8.77 -28.08
N LEU A 28 1.57 8.06 -29.10
CA LEU A 28 2.29 6.94 -29.70
C LEU A 28 2.92 7.38 -31.02
N LEU A 29 4.16 6.99 -31.24
CA LEU A 29 4.95 7.30 -32.43
C LEU A 29 5.47 6.00 -33.06
N GLY A 30 5.78 6.04 -34.35
CA GLY A 30 6.38 4.92 -35.08
C GLY A 30 5.42 4.23 -36.05
N ASN A 31 5.70 2.98 -36.36
CA ASN A 31 4.97 2.23 -37.38
C ASN A 31 4.94 0.74 -37.05
N LEU A 32 3.81 0.10 -37.37
CA LEU A 32 3.57 -1.30 -37.08
C LEU A 32 2.93 -1.99 -38.28
N LYS A 33 3.56 -3.03 -38.77
CA LYS A 33 3.01 -3.92 -39.80
C LYS A 33 2.36 -5.13 -39.14
N LEU A 34 1.05 -5.24 -39.28
CA LEU A 34 0.21 -6.31 -38.74
C LEU A 34 -0.09 -7.34 -39.82
N LYS A 35 0.23 -8.60 -39.53
CA LYS A 35 -0.06 -9.74 -40.40
C LYS A 35 -0.82 -10.82 -39.66
N GLN A 36 -1.98 -11.22 -40.15
CA GLN A 36 -2.75 -12.32 -39.57
C GLN A 36 -2.64 -13.58 -40.42
N GLN A 37 -2.18 -14.68 -39.82
CA GLN A 37 -2.06 -15.99 -40.47
C GLN A 37 -2.74 -17.08 -39.63
N LYS A 38 -3.52 -17.97 -40.27
CA LYS A 38 -4.34 -19.01 -39.61
C LYS A 38 -3.61 -19.84 -38.54
N GLN A 39 -2.36 -20.24 -38.79
CA GLN A 39 -1.61 -21.13 -37.90
C GLN A 39 -0.71 -20.42 -36.88
N ARG A 40 -0.38 -19.13 -37.11
CA ARG A 40 0.58 -18.39 -36.29
C ARG A 40 -0.03 -17.22 -35.52
N GLY A 41 -1.34 -17.01 -35.65
CA GLY A 41 -2.05 -15.91 -35.02
C GLY A 41 -1.72 -14.56 -35.66
N MET A 42 -1.98 -13.47 -34.92
CA MET A 42 -1.64 -12.12 -35.34
C MET A 42 -0.18 -11.81 -35.02
N GLN A 43 0.55 -11.41 -36.04
CA GLN A 43 1.95 -11.00 -35.98
C GLN A 43 2.07 -9.50 -36.19
N ALA A 44 3.07 -8.91 -35.57
CA ALA A 44 3.40 -7.50 -35.66
C ALA A 44 4.91 -7.35 -35.88
N ILE A 45 5.29 -6.47 -36.79
CA ILE A 45 6.68 -6.09 -37.06
C ILE A 45 6.76 -4.57 -37.09
N GLY A 46 7.65 -3.99 -36.31
CA GLY A 46 7.83 -2.55 -36.24
C GLY A 46 8.06 -2.08 -34.82
N GLU A 47 7.92 -0.78 -34.60
CA GLU A 47 8.29 -0.15 -33.34
C GLU A 47 7.22 0.87 -32.94
N ILE A 48 6.88 0.85 -31.65
CA ILE A 48 6.09 1.91 -31.01
C ILE A 48 7.01 2.62 -30.03
N GLN A 49 7.09 3.94 -30.18
CA GLN A 49 7.77 4.82 -29.24
C GLN A 49 6.73 5.60 -28.44
N LEU A 50 6.97 5.73 -27.13
CA LEU A 50 6.25 6.61 -26.25
C LEU A 50 6.88 8.00 -26.35
N ASP A 51 6.03 9.02 -26.38
CA ASP A 51 6.46 10.41 -26.41
C ASP A 51 7.20 10.80 -25.11
N LYS A 52 8.08 11.79 -25.17
CA LYS A 52 8.84 12.27 -24.00
C LYS A 52 7.95 12.90 -22.92
N GLU A 53 6.75 13.35 -23.30
CA GLU A 53 5.75 13.87 -22.36
C GLU A 53 4.86 12.77 -21.75
N ALA A 54 5.13 11.50 -22.06
CA ALA A 54 4.36 10.38 -21.56
C ALA A 54 4.48 10.24 -20.04
N LYS A 55 3.36 9.89 -19.41
CA LYS A 55 3.21 9.78 -17.96
C LYS A 55 2.63 8.42 -17.61
N TYR A 56 3.13 7.83 -16.54
CA TYR A 56 2.60 6.61 -15.96
C TYR A 56 2.15 6.88 -14.53
N GLU A 57 0.91 6.52 -14.21
CA GLU A 57 0.32 6.73 -12.89
C GLU A 57 -0.13 5.38 -12.30
N ALA A 58 0.46 5.02 -11.17
CA ALA A 58 0.12 3.81 -10.41
C ALA A 58 0.31 4.06 -8.92
N TYR A 59 -0.52 3.43 -8.09
CA TYR A 59 -0.44 3.54 -6.62
C TYR A 59 -0.46 4.99 -6.10
N GLY A 60 -1.13 5.90 -6.82
CA GLY A 60 -1.17 7.33 -6.50
C GLY A 60 0.13 8.09 -6.80
N GLN A 61 1.10 7.45 -7.44
CA GLN A 61 2.37 8.03 -7.84
C GLN A 61 2.42 8.22 -9.35
N ARG A 62 2.94 9.38 -9.75
CA ARG A 62 3.17 9.73 -11.15
C ARG A 62 4.65 9.63 -11.48
N LEU A 63 4.96 8.90 -12.54
CA LEU A 63 6.28 8.74 -13.13
C LEU A 63 6.29 9.32 -14.54
N ASN A 64 7.35 10.05 -14.88
CA ASN A 64 7.57 10.54 -16.24
C ASN A 64 8.35 9.50 -17.03
N ILE A 65 7.91 9.19 -18.24
CA ILE A 65 8.62 8.27 -19.12
C ILE A 65 9.78 9.02 -19.78
N ARG A 66 11.02 8.63 -19.46
CA ARG A 66 12.23 9.20 -20.07
C ARG A 66 12.57 8.51 -21.39
N GLN A 67 12.32 7.21 -21.46
CA GLN A 67 12.48 6.38 -22.65
C GLN A 67 11.34 5.37 -22.68
N GLY A 68 10.72 5.17 -23.83
CA GLY A 68 9.68 4.16 -23.97
C GLY A 68 9.68 3.58 -25.37
N GLN A 69 10.34 2.43 -25.53
CA GLN A 69 10.42 1.73 -26.80
C GLN A 69 9.77 0.35 -26.66
N ILE A 70 8.92 0.01 -27.63
CA ILE A 70 8.22 -1.26 -27.72
C ILE A 70 8.47 -1.82 -29.12
N LEU A 71 9.29 -2.86 -29.22
CA LEU A 71 9.69 -3.47 -30.48
C LEU A 71 8.88 -4.75 -30.73
N PHE A 72 8.24 -4.80 -31.88
CA PHE A 72 7.49 -5.96 -32.35
C PHE A 72 8.28 -6.68 -33.45
N ALA A 73 8.48 -7.98 -33.27
CA ALA A 73 9.24 -8.83 -34.19
C ALA A 73 8.66 -10.25 -34.23
N GLY A 74 7.34 -10.37 -34.40
CA GLY A 74 6.66 -11.66 -34.39
C GLY A 74 5.31 -11.59 -33.68
N SER A 75 5.10 -12.39 -32.63
CA SER A 75 3.83 -12.41 -31.89
C SER A 75 3.51 -11.04 -31.30
N ILE A 76 2.31 -10.52 -31.57
CA ILE A 76 1.83 -9.24 -31.03
C ILE A 76 1.74 -9.24 -29.49
N SER A 77 1.60 -10.42 -28.86
CA SER A 77 1.51 -10.55 -27.39
C SER A 77 2.86 -10.56 -26.68
N GLN A 78 3.98 -10.58 -27.41
CA GLN A 78 5.31 -10.69 -26.82
C GLN A 78 6.32 -9.71 -27.44
N PRO A 79 6.01 -8.39 -27.46
CA PRO A 79 6.99 -7.40 -27.87
C PRO A 79 8.17 -7.34 -26.90
N ALA A 80 9.30 -6.86 -27.38
CA ALA A 80 10.41 -6.46 -26.53
C ALA A 80 10.17 -5.04 -26.00
N LEU A 81 10.41 -4.85 -24.71
CA LEU A 81 10.23 -3.60 -23.99
C LEU A 81 11.61 -3.02 -23.67
N ALA A 82 11.74 -1.71 -23.80
CA ALA A 82 12.83 -0.93 -23.24
C ALA A 82 12.23 0.40 -22.77
N ILE A 83 11.76 0.40 -21.53
CA ILE A 83 11.01 1.51 -20.93
C ILE A 83 11.73 1.96 -19.67
N GLU A 84 11.81 3.26 -19.48
CA GLU A 84 12.41 3.89 -18.32
C GLU A 84 11.49 5.00 -17.82
N ALA A 85 11.04 4.84 -16.59
CA ALA A 85 10.16 5.78 -15.91
C ALA A 85 10.87 6.34 -14.69
N ILE A 86 10.77 7.66 -14.49
CA ILE A 86 11.47 8.37 -13.42
C ILE A 86 10.53 9.23 -12.61
N LYS A 87 10.91 9.45 -11.36
CA LYS A 87 10.34 10.43 -10.46
C LYS A 87 11.44 11.32 -9.92
N GLU A 88 11.17 12.61 -9.91
CA GLU A 88 12.04 13.59 -9.28
C GLU A 88 11.41 14.02 -7.96
N VAL A 89 12.16 13.90 -6.86
CA VAL A 89 11.74 14.32 -5.51
C VAL A 89 12.93 15.00 -4.85
N ASP A 90 12.78 16.25 -4.43
CA ASP A 90 13.82 17.05 -3.75
C ASP A 90 15.18 17.06 -4.50
N GLY A 91 15.12 17.15 -5.83
CA GLY A 91 16.31 17.15 -6.70
C GLY A 91 16.99 15.78 -6.85
N LYS A 92 16.36 14.70 -6.39
CA LYS A 92 16.82 13.31 -6.57
C LYS A 92 15.95 12.61 -7.61
N ILE A 93 16.58 11.87 -8.50
CA ILE A 93 15.91 11.05 -9.51
C ILE A 93 15.90 9.60 -9.05
N VAL A 94 14.70 9.05 -8.90
CA VAL A 94 14.46 7.62 -8.64
C VAL A 94 13.62 7.06 -9.77
N GLY A 95 13.98 5.90 -10.30
CA GLY A 95 13.29 5.34 -11.45
C GLY A 95 13.24 3.83 -11.48
N VAL A 96 12.46 3.35 -12.44
CA VAL A 96 12.33 1.95 -12.80
C VAL A 96 12.63 1.80 -14.28
N ARG A 97 13.47 0.82 -14.59
CA ARG A 97 13.74 0.35 -15.95
C ARG A 97 13.05 -0.98 -16.15
N VAL A 98 12.35 -1.11 -17.27
CA VAL A 98 11.67 -2.33 -17.69
C VAL A 98 12.23 -2.75 -19.04
N ASP A 99 12.87 -3.90 -19.07
CA ASP A 99 13.47 -4.49 -20.27
C ASP A 99 12.97 -5.94 -20.49
N GLY A 100 13.30 -6.52 -21.64
CA GLY A 100 12.93 -7.91 -21.96
C GLY A 100 11.57 -8.03 -22.65
N ARG A 101 10.95 -9.22 -22.62
CA ARG A 101 9.69 -9.47 -23.33
C ARG A 101 8.50 -9.07 -22.47
N ALA A 102 7.43 -8.54 -23.05
CA ALA A 102 6.25 -8.13 -22.28
C ALA A 102 5.59 -9.25 -21.45
N ASN A 103 5.77 -10.51 -21.84
CA ASN A 103 5.27 -11.66 -21.08
C ASN A 103 6.24 -12.16 -19.99
N LEU A 104 7.47 -11.67 -19.98
CA LEU A 104 8.49 -11.95 -18.97
C LEU A 104 9.43 -10.73 -18.85
N PRO A 105 8.93 -9.60 -18.34
CA PRO A 105 9.71 -8.38 -18.23
C PRO A 105 10.72 -8.50 -17.09
N ASN A 106 11.86 -7.85 -17.26
CA ASN A 106 12.86 -7.64 -16.23
C ASN A 106 12.72 -6.22 -15.69
N LEU A 107 12.63 -6.07 -14.37
CA LEU A 107 12.50 -4.77 -13.70
C LEU A 107 13.74 -4.47 -12.87
N THR A 108 14.34 -3.33 -13.13
CA THR A 108 15.52 -2.83 -12.38
C THR A 108 15.21 -1.46 -11.81
N LEU A 109 15.39 -1.29 -10.50
CA LEU A 109 15.30 0.00 -9.84
C LEU A 109 16.64 0.73 -9.93
N PHE A 110 16.61 2.05 -10.12
CA PHE A 110 17.81 2.87 -10.13
C PHE A 110 17.55 4.25 -9.52
N ALA A 111 18.62 4.89 -9.09
CA ALA A 111 18.60 6.28 -8.67
C ALA A 111 19.90 6.98 -9.03
N ASP A 112 19.86 8.32 -9.07
CA ASP A 112 21.05 9.15 -9.31
C ASP A 112 21.94 9.32 -8.06
N THR A 113 21.38 9.08 -6.88
CA THR A 113 22.02 9.22 -5.58
C THR A 113 22.16 7.84 -4.92
N PRO A 114 23.24 7.56 -4.16
CA PRO A 114 23.39 6.28 -3.45
C PRO A 114 22.22 6.04 -2.48
N MET A 115 21.43 5.00 -2.74
CA MET A 115 20.32 4.58 -1.89
C MET A 115 20.08 3.07 -2.01
N SER A 116 19.47 2.49 -0.99
CA SER A 116 19.07 1.08 -0.95
C SER A 116 17.83 0.83 -1.83
N GLN A 117 17.60 -0.44 -2.17
CA GLN A 117 16.44 -0.82 -2.98
C GLN A 117 15.10 -0.50 -2.30
N ASP A 118 15.03 -0.64 -0.98
CA ASP A 118 13.84 -0.34 -0.20
C ASP A 118 13.54 1.16 -0.16
N GLU A 119 14.57 2.00 -0.08
CA GLU A 119 14.41 3.46 -0.19
C GLU A 119 13.88 3.86 -1.58
N MET A 120 14.44 3.31 -2.66
CA MET A 120 13.94 3.55 -4.02
C MET A 120 12.46 3.18 -4.13
N LEU A 121 12.08 2.02 -3.59
CA LEU A 121 10.70 1.56 -3.61
C LEU A 121 9.77 2.49 -2.81
N GLY A 122 10.23 3.01 -1.67
CA GLY A 122 9.52 4.02 -0.91
C GLY A 122 9.19 5.26 -1.74
N TYR A 123 10.17 5.83 -2.44
CA TYR A 123 9.94 6.97 -3.32
C TYR A 123 8.97 6.64 -4.47
N LEU A 124 9.05 5.45 -5.05
CA LEU A 124 8.22 5.04 -6.19
C LEU A 124 6.79 4.66 -5.81
N LEU A 125 6.55 4.13 -4.61
CA LEU A 125 5.22 3.71 -4.15
C LEU A 125 4.52 4.75 -3.28
N LEU A 126 5.26 5.43 -2.41
CA LEU A 126 4.74 6.34 -1.40
C LEU A 126 5.10 7.81 -1.66
N GLY A 127 6.06 8.05 -2.55
CA GLY A 127 6.60 9.37 -2.83
C GLY A 127 7.54 9.92 -1.77
N ARG A 128 7.95 9.09 -0.80
CA ARG A 128 8.85 9.45 0.30
C ARG A 128 9.65 8.22 0.75
N PRO A 129 10.82 8.39 1.37
CA PRO A 129 11.60 7.24 1.82
C PRO A 129 10.84 6.44 2.90
N LEU A 130 11.00 5.12 2.89
CA LEU A 130 10.44 4.23 3.92
C LEU A 130 11.17 4.34 5.25
N TYR A 131 12.46 4.69 5.19
CA TYR A 131 13.34 4.82 6.34
C TYR A 131 14.06 6.18 6.26
N GLN A 132 14.10 6.90 7.37
CA GLN A 132 14.88 8.11 7.53
C GLN A 132 15.71 7.91 8.80
N ASP A 133 17.04 7.97 8.68
CA ASP A 133 17.99 7.73 9.77
C ASP A 133 17.78 6.38 10.50
N GLY A 134 17.54 5.31 9.72
CA GLY A 134 17.39 3.94 10.25
C GLY A 134 16.06 3.66 10.97
N GLN A 135 15.12 4.62 10.98
CA GLN A 135 13.78 4.47 11.56
C GLN A 135 12.71 4.53 10.47
N LEU A 136 11.66 3.71 10.59
CA LEU A 136 10.52 3.68 9.66
C LEU A 136 9.85 5.06 9.57
N ALA A 137 10.05 5.76 8.46
CA ALA A 137 9.62 7.13 8.18
C ALA A 137 8.17 7.24 7.68
N ILE A 138 7.38 6.16 7.76
CA ILE A 138 5.91 6.20 7.55
C ILE A 138 5.24 7.22 8.51
N LEU A 139 5.94 7.69 9.54
CA LEU A 139 5.44 8.57 10.59
C LEU A 139 5.91 10.04 10.54
N ASN A 140 6.82 10.44 9.63
CA ASN A 140 7.32 11.83 9.59
C ASN A 140 6.90 12.53 8.30
N GLN A 141 5.77 13.24 8.36
CA GLN A 141 5.33 14.18 7.34
C GLN A 141 5.92 15.56 7.67
N SER A 142 7.06 15.87 7.07
CA SER A 142 7.58 17.23 6.95
C SER A 142 7.80 17.51 5.46
N ASP A 143 6.73 17.88 4.76
CA ASP A 143 6.84 19.02 3.85
C ASP A 143 5.46 19.59 3.47
N THR A 144 5.34 20.85 3.82
CA THR A 144 4.21 21.77 3.67
C THR A 144 4.23 22.40 2.28
N SER A 145 3.19 22.14 1.48
CA SER A 145 2.83 23.01 0.36
C SER A 145 1.35 22.80 0.01
N ASN A 146 0.51 23.70 0.54
CA ASN A 146 -0.82 24.04 0.07
C ASN A 146 -1.80 22.88 -0.17
N ASN A 147 -2.43 22.39 0.90
CA ASN A 147 -3.81 21.91 0.86
C ASN A 147 -4.32 21.65 2.29
N ASP A 148 -5.12 22.57 2.82
CA ASP A 148 -5.82 22.44 4.12
C ASP A 148 -6.71 21.19 4.21
N GLY A 149 -6.99 20.50 3.09
CA GLY A 149 -7.69 19.21 3.08
C GLY A 149 -6.83 18.01 3.51
N ALA A 150 -5.51 18.07 3.37
CA ALA A 150 -4.61 16.98 3.74
C ALA A 150 -4.32 16.93 5.24
N LEU A 151 -4.32 18.10 5.90
CA LEU A 151 -4.23 18.21 7.35
C LEU A 151 -5.49 17.69 8.05
N LEU A 152 -6.67 17.85 7.44
CA LEU A 152 -7.91 17.26 7.95
C LEU A 152 -7.96 15.73 7.76
N ALA A 153 -7.46 15.23 6.63
CA ALA A 153 -7.37 13.79 6.39
C ALA A 153 -6.31 13.11 7.28
N SER A 154 -5.17 13.77 7.52
CA SER A 154 -4.12 13.28 8.43
C SER A 154 -4.49 13.46 9.90
N ALA A 155 -5.30 14.46 10.26
CA ALA A 155 -5.94 14.56 11.56
C ALA A 155 -6.95 13.41 11.76
N ALA A 156 -7.81 13.12 10.78
CA ALA A 156 -8.75 12.00 10.84
C ALA A 156 -8.03 10.64 10.96
N LEU A 157 -6.93 10.43 10.23
CA LEU A 157 -6.13 9.20 10.29
C LEU A 157 -5.27 9.10 11.55
N SER A 158 -4.70 10.20 12.03
CA SER A 158 -3.90 10.22 13.27
C SER A 158 -4.77 10.05 14.52
N LEU A 159 -6.02 10.55 14.49
CA LEU A 159 -7.06 10.26 15.47
C LEU A 159 -7.57 8.80 15.41
N GLY A 160 -7.21 8.05 14.36
CA GLY A 160 -7.49 6.62 14.19
C GLY A 160 -6.41 5.68 14.68
N VAL A 161 -5.15 6.12 14.69
CA VAL A 161 -4.01 5.19 14.83
C VAL A 161 -3.18 5.42 16.11
N LYS A 162 -3.35 6.54 16.84
CA LYS A 162 -2.51 6.84 18.03
C LYS A 162 -3.21 6.97 19.39
N GLY A 163 -4.50 6.66 19.51
CA GLY A 163 -5.16 6.58 20.82
C GLY A 163 -5.28 7.92 21.53
N GLY A 164 -6.42 8.60 21.32
CA GLY A 164 -6.80 9.79 22.08
C GLY A 164 -7.71 10.73 21.30
N GLN A 165 -9.00 10.39 21.23
CA GLN A 165 -10.11 11.33 20.98
C GLN A 165 -10.45 11.74 19.53
N GLY A 166 -10.47 10.82 18.56
CA GLY A 166 -11.20 11.14 17.31
C GLY A 166 -11.70 10.03 16.40
N LEU A 167 -11.46 8.74 16.68
CA LEU A 167 -12.17 7.64 15.98
C LEU A 167 -12.68 6.52 16.90
N ALA A 168 -12.84 6.79 18.20
CA ALA A 168 -13.49 5.87 19.14
C ALA A 168 -15.04 5.93 19.10
N SER A 169 -15.64 6.85 18.35
CA SER A 169 -17.09 7.06 18.30
C SER A 169 -17.80 6.42 17.11
N GLY A 170 -17.08 5.70 16.23
CA GLY A 170 -17.65 5.14 14.99
C GLY A 170 -17.92 3.64 15.00
N ILE A 171 -17.06 2.84 15.65
CA ILE A 171 -17.17 1.37 15.67
C ILE A 171 -17.55 0.85 17.07
N GLY A 172 -17.09 1.51 18.14
CA GLY A 172 -17.46 1.19 19.53
C GLY A 172 -18.90 1.56 19.91
N THR A 173 -19.49 2.57 19.28
CA THR A 173 -20.89 3.02 19.49
C THR A 173 -21.91 2.05 18.90
N ALA A 174 -21.58 1.31 17.84
CA ALA A 174 -22.46 0.28 17.29
C ALA A 174 -22.57 -0.96 18.21
N LEU A 175 -21.54 -1.21 19.04
CA LEU A 175 -21.45 -2.34 19.97
C LEU A 175 -21.53 -1.94 21.46
N GLY A 176 -21.65 -0.64 21.77
CA GLY A 176 -21.74 -0.12 23.14
C GLY A 176 -20.44 -0.13 23.96
N VAL A 177 -19.28 -0.36 23.35
CA VAL A 177 -17.98 -0.45 24.04
C VAL A 177 -17.15 0.81 23.79
N LYS A 178 -16.68 1.45 24.87
CA LYS A 178 -15.84 2.65 24.86
C LYS A 178 -14.37 2.28 25.06
N ASP A 179 -13.48 3.11 24.50
CA ASP A 179 -12.02 3.04 24.72
C ASP A 179 -11.42 1.65 24.43
N VAL A 180 -11.79 1.07 23.29
CA VAL A 180 -11.20 -0.20 22.83
C VAL A 180 -9.72 0.01 22.51
N THR A 181 -8.87 -0.80 23.12
CA THR A 181 -7.43 -0.81 22.97
C THR A 181 -6.94 -2.20 22.63
N LEU A 182 -5.96 -2.30 21.73
CA LEU A 182 -5.24 -3.52 21.39
C LEU A 182 -3.80 -3.36 21.88
N ASN A 183 -3.32 -4.31 22.67
CA ASN A 183 -1.97 -4.30 23.23
C ASN A 183 -1.29 -5.66 23.00
N ALA A 184 0.04 -5.66 22.91
CA ALA A 184 0.86 -6.85 23.10
C ALA A 184 1.56 -6.71 24.46
N GLU A 185 1.32 -7.65 25.37
CA GLU A 185 1.88 -7.64 26.72
C GLU A 185 2.43 -9.03 27.08
N GLY A 186 3.40 -9.08 28.01
CA GLY A 186 4.11 -10.30 28.37
C GLY A 186 5.40 -10.54 27.57
N SER A 187 6.15 -11.57 27.96
CA SER A 187 7.43 -11.94 27.35
C SER A 187 7.67 -13.45 27.50
N GLY A 188 8.38 -14.06 26.55
CA GLY A 188 8.58 -15.52 26.55
C GLY A 188 7.25 -16.25 26.34
N ASP A 189 7.03 -17.35 27.06
CA ASP A 189 5.82 -18.18 26.93
C ASP A 189 4.52 -17.47 27.36
N ASP A 190 4.64 -16.37 28.11
CA ASP A 190 3.52 -15.52 28.56
C ASP A 190 3.18 -14.38 27.59
N ALA A 191 3.84 -14.30 26.43
CA ALA A 191 3.52 -13.29 25.43
C ALA A 191 2.08 -13.47 24.93
N GLN A 192 1.27 -12.41 25.02
CA GLN A 192 -0.14 -12.42 24.63
C GLN A 192 -0.55 -11.15 23.89
N PHE A 193 -1.51 -11.29 22.97
CA PHE A 193 -2.25 -10.16 22.43
C PHE A 193 -3.50 -9.94 23.27
N THR A 194 -3.76 -8.70 23.67
CA THR A 194 -4.95 -8.34 24.46
C THR A 194 -5.77 -7.25 23.80
N VAL A 195 -7.09 -7.45 23.83
CA VAL A 195 -8.10 -6.46 23.47
C VAL A 195 -8.80 -6.05 24.76
N SER A 196 -8.93 -4.75 25.03
CA SER A 196 -9.63 -4.30 26.24
C SER A 196 -10.45 -3.03 26.01
N GLY A 197 -11.49 -2.83 26.82
CA GLY A 197 -12.36 -1.66 26.72
C GLY A 197 -13.36 -1.58 27.88
N TYR A 198 -14.13 -0.50 27.90
CA TYR A 198 -15.16 -0.25 28.90
C TYR A 198 -16.56 -0.45 28.30
N LEU A 199 -17.35 -1.36 28.86
CA LEU A 199 -18.78 -1.50 28.51
C LEU A 199 -19.62 -0.41 29.19
N THR A 200 -19.23 -0.03 30.40
CA THR A 200 -19.79 1.11 31.13
C THR A 200 -18.66 1.86 31.83
N PRO A 201 -18.87 3.09 32.34
CA PRO A 201 -17.84 3.81 33.10
C PRO A 201 -17.29 3.04 34.31
N SER A 202 -18.04 2.06 34.82
CA SER A 202 -17.68 1.18 35.93
C SER A 202 -17.27 -0.23 35.52
N LEU A 203 -17.55 -0.69 34.29
CA LEU A 203 -17.30 -2.06 33.84
C LEU A 203 -16.25 -2.12 32.73
N TYR A 204 -15.08 -2.67 33.07
CA TYR A 204 -13.96 -2.92 32.17
C TYR A 204 -13.91 -4.40 31.79
N LEU A 205 -13.70 -4.68 30.51
CA LEU A 205 -13.50 -6.02 29.98
C LEU A 205 -12.18 -6.08 29.22
N ARG A 206 -11.41 -7.14 29.46
CA ARG A 206 -10.18 -7.48 28.75
C ARG A 206 -10.24 -8.92 28.29
N TYR A 207 -9.84 -9.16 27.06
CA TYR A 207 -9.71 -10.48 26.45
C TYR A 207 -8.29 -10.63 25.91
N GLY A 208 -7.59 -11.69 26.32
CA GLY A 208 -6.22 -12.00 25.92
C GLY A 208 -6.11 -13.37 25.30
N VAL A 209 -5.24 -13.50 24.30
CA VAL A 209 -4.90 -14.76 23.64
C VAL A 209 -3.37 -14.88 23.63
N GLY A 210 -2.86 -15.98 24.18
CA GLY A 210 -1.42 -16.25 24.18
C GLY A 210 -0.86 -16.53 22.78
N VAL A 211 0.36 -16.04 22.53
CA VAL A 211 1.06 -16.11 21.23
C VAL A 211 1.73 -17.46 21.04
N PHE A 212 2.36 -17.99 22.08
CA PHE A 212 3.07 -19.27 22.06
C PHE A 212 2.22 -20.42 22.62
N THR A 213 1.52 -20.14 23.72
CA THR A 213 0.53 -21.05 24.31
C THR A 213 -0.86 -20.50 24.04
N PRO A 214 -1.71 -21.15 23.23
CA PRO A 214 -3.01 -20.61 22.81
C PRO A 214 -4.06 -20.75 23.93
N VAL A 215 -3.82 -20.07 25.05
CA VAL A 215 -4.71 -19.99 26.20
C VAL A 215 -5.49 -18.68 26.12
N ASN A 216 -6.81 -18.78 26.28
CA ASN A 216 -7.71 -17.64 26.30
C ASN A 216 -7.89 -17.14 27.73
N LYS A 217 -7.70 -15.84 27.96
CA LYS A 217 -7.88 -15.19 29.26
C LYS A 217 -8.89 -14.06 29.16
N VAL A 218 -9.97 -14.15 29.92
CA VAL A 218 -10.97 -13.10 30.08
C VAL A 218 -10.79 -12.45 31.44
N THR A 219 -10.76 -11.13 31.50
CA THR A 219 -10.72 -10.37 32.74
C THR A 219 -11.83 -9.33 32.75
N LEU A 220 -12.68 -9.39 33.75
CA LEU A 220 -13.77 -8.46 33.98
C LEU A 220 -13.47 -7.68 35.26
N ARG A 221 -13.44 -6.35 35.19
CA ARG A 221 -13.23 -5.50 36.36
C ARG A 221 -14.39 -4.54 36.54
N TYR A 222 -15.06 -4.60 37.69
CA TYR A 222 -16.19 -3.75 38.05
C TYR A 222 -15.86 -2.82 39.21
N LYS A 223 -16.03 -1.51 39.01
CA LYS A 223 -15.87 -0.50 40.06
C LYS A 223 -17.13 -0.43 40.91
N LEU A 224 -17.04 -0.87 42.16
CA LEU A 224 -18.12 -0.79 43.15
C LEU A 224 -18.21 0.61 43.76
N THR A 225 -17.07 1.20 44.09
CA THR A 225 -16.96 2.59 44.59
C THR A 225 -15.71 3.27 44.00
N LYS A 226 -15.43 4.52 44.38
CA LYS A 226 -14.20 5.23 43.95
C LYS A 226 -12.91 4.54 44.41
N ASN A 227 -13.00 3.67 45.43
CA ASN A 227 -11.87 3.04 46.08
C ASN A 227 -11.95 1.51 46.09
N LEU A 228 -13.08 0.92 45.70
CA LEU A 228 -13.32 -0.53 45.73
C LEU A 228 -13.62 -1.05 44.31
N TYR A 229 -12.88 -2.06 43.87
CA TYR A 229 -13.11 -2.73 42.59
C TYR A 229 -13.05 -4.25 42.73
N LEU A 230 -13.97 -4.92 42.04
CA LEU A 230 -14.05 -6.37 41.93
C LEU A 230 -13.44 -6.78 40.59
N GLU A 231 -12.61 -7.83 40.58
CA GLU A 231 -12.02 -8.39 39.37
C GLU A 231 -12.31 -9.87 39.28
N ALA A 232 -12.90 -10.31 38.17
CA ALA A 232 -13.06 -11.71 37.85
C ALA A 232 -12.12 -12.06 36.68
N VAL A 233 -11.31 -13.09 36.84
CA VAL A 233 -10.41 -13.60 35.81
C VAL A 233 -10.83 -15.02 35.46
N SER A 234 -10.99 -15.31 34.18
CA SER A 234 -11.28 -16.65 33.67
C SER A 234 -10.23 -17.02 32.63
N SER A 235 -9.46 -18.05 32.90
CA SER A 235 -8.44 -18.63 32.01
C SER A 235 -8.53 -20.16 32.11
N LEU A 236 -7.41 -20.87 32.25
CA LEU A 236 -7.38 -22.28 32.65
C LEU A 236 -8.06 -22.51 34.00
N GLU A 237 -7.88 -21.55 34.91
CA GLU A 237 -8.55 -21.48 36.20
C GLU A 237 -9.35 -20.17 36.28
N SER A 238 -10.41 -20.16 37.10
CA SER A 238 -11.22 -18.97 37.33
C SER A 238 -11.00 -18.44 38.75
N ALA A 239 -10.78 -17.13 38.86
CA ALA A 239 -10.52 -16.42 40.11
C ALA A 239 -11.41 -15.18 40.24
N LEU A 240 -11.72 -14.80 41.49
CA LEU A 240 -12.48 -13.61 41.82
C LEU A 240 -11.80 -12.87 42.97
N ASP A 241 -11.32 -11.67 42.68
CA ASP A 241 -10.53 -10.84 43.58
C ASP A 241 -11.26 -9.54 43.91
N LEU A 242 -11.09 -9.05 45.14
CA LEU A 242 -11.63 -7.77 45.58
C LEU A 242 -10.49 -6.86 46.03
N PHE A 243 -10.41 -5.68 45.46
CA PHE A 243 -9.34 -4.72 45.73
C PHE A 243 -9.88 -3.43 46.31
N TYR A 244 -9.21 -2.92 47.34
CA TYR A 244 -9.53 -1.65 47.98
C TYR A 244 -8.29 -0.75 48.03
N ASN A 245 -8.42 0.49 47.56
CA ASN A 245 -7.32 1.46 47.49
C ASN A 245 -7.50 2.56 48.55
N PHE A 246 -6.57 2.62 49.51
CA PHE A 246 -6.50 3.70 50.51
C PHE A 246 -5.69 4.86 49.93
N LYS A 247 -6.32 6.03 49.77
CA LYS A 247 -5.61 7.29 49.53
C LYS A 247 -5.43 7.98 50.88
N PHE A 248 -4.17 8.20 51.27
CA PHE A 248 -3.82 9.12 52.36
C PHE A 248 -3.69 10.54 51.82
#